data_AF-A0A7S4C058-F1
#
_entry.id   AF-A0A7S4C058-F1
#
_cell.length_a   1.000
_cell.length_b   1.000
_cell.length_c   1.000
_cell.angle_alpha   90.00
_cell.angle_beta   90.00
_cell.angle_gamma   90.00
#
_symmetry.space_group_name_H-M   'P 1'
#
loop_
_entity.id
_entity.type
_entity.pdbx_description
1 polymer ?
#
loop_
_entity_poly.entity_id
_entity_poly.type
_entity_poly.pdbx_seq_one_letter_code
_entity_poly.pdbx_strand_id
1 'polypeptide(L)'
;MLVVVVVGLTISFPAAQGATASTFMTLRLHATPTLGFYFYMAAFAVGQLSAHFALAMHRASERRAYRLRYAGGALWNLARHAQEMGQIVRYAKDESGTRLRIADVVAAHSLQIFNLKLPQRTLRLLPPLLLCLCAALHTSLLWLPVISFEYGGLGGFLLDPPHVTALTPFSLLSVATAIPPACSGLRAGPRLLEALWLAFSFVLPMLWMMLVTTLWVCPLRRKTQAYMLSVAEAAYAWAAHDVLLVTILVAPPQLPQYFQHLLSRDCAPINPILDQYFGYIPGLEPTCLSVHADFEPGAAVFVASTIGSSIVGLACTRAARSVLVPRVPDSDAQ
;
A
#
# COMPACT_ATOMS: atom_id res chain seq x y z
N MET A 1 2.14 -3.43 19.69
CA MET A 1 1.11 -4.44 20.04
C MET A 1 1.46 -5.70 19.26
N LEU A 2 1.87 -6.76 19.95
CA LEU A 2 2.47 -7.95 19.34
C LEU A 2 1.34 -8.87 18.83
N VAL A 3 1.19 -9.00 17.52
CA VAL A 3 0.21 -9.94 16.94
C VAL A 3 0.89 -11.31 16.89
N VAL A 4 0.45 -12.22 17.76
CA VAL A 4 0.99 -13.58 17.85
C VAL A 4 0.38 -14.42 16.73
N VAL A 5 1.15 -14.66 15.68
CA VAL A 5 0.89 -15.75 14.74
C VAL A 5 1.38 -17.02 15.41
N VAL A 6 0.46 -17.92 15.78
CA VAL A 6 0.85 -19.24 16.29
C VAL A 6 1.25 -20.08 15.08
N VAL A 7 2.55 -20.33 14.98
CA VAL A 7 3.13 -21.28 14.02
C VAL A 7 3.17 -22.63 14.73
N GLY A 8 2.30 -23.55 14.31
CA GLY A 8 2.34 -24.94 14.75
C GLY A 8 3.26 -25.74 13.82
N LEU A 9 4.28 -26.36 14.39
CA LEU A 9 5.10 -27.35 13.69
C LEU A 9 4.57 -28.74 14.03
N THR A 10 3.93 -29.41 13.07
CA THR A 10 3.57 -30.83 13.25
C THR A 10 4.52 -31.69 12.44
N ILE A 11 5.44 -32.36 13.15
CA ILE A 11 6.28 -33.40 12.57
C ILE A 11 5.56 -34.73 12.78
N SER A 12 5.10 -35.35 11.68
CA SER A 12 4.46 -36.67 11.72
C SER A 12 5.48 -37.72 11.29
N PHE A 13 5.85 -38.63 12.19
CA PHE A 13 6.65 -39.80 11.84
C PHE A 13 5.71 -40.98 11.58
N PRO A 14 5.73 -41.60 10.40
CA PRO A 14 5.02 -42.87 10.22
C PRO A 14 5.71 -43.93 11.07
N ALA A 15 5.01 -44.44 12.08
CA ALA A 15 5.42 -45.62 12.82
C ALA A 15 5.04 -46.87 12.01
N ALA A 16 5.88 -47.35 11.09
CA ALA A 16 5.83 -48.74 10.63
C ALA A 16 7.02 -49.12 9.73
N GLN A 17 7.53 -50.34 9.97
CA GLN A 17 8.43 -51.09 9.10
C GLN A 17 7.84 -51.21 7.68
N GLY A 18 8.60 -50.82 6.67
CA GLY A 18 8.21 -50.89 5.26
C GLY A 18 8.03 -49.56 4.53
N ALA A 19 8.27 -48.42 5.18
CA ALA A 19 8.23 -47.11 4.55
C ALA A 19 9.32 -46.96 3.46
N THR A 20 8.92 -46.77 2.21
CA THR A 20 9.83 -46.44 1.10
C THR A 20 10.42 -45.03 1.31
N ALA A 21 11.60 -44.74 0.75
CA ALA A 21 12.30 -43.46 0.89
C ALA A 21 11.46 -42.21 0.53
N SER A 22 10.39 -42.38 -0.25
CA SER A 22 9.39 -41.35 -0.57
C SER A 22 8.37 -41.04 0.53
N THR A 23 8.37 -41.81 1.63
CA THR A 23 7.42 -41.66 2.76
C THR A 23 8.02 -40.89 3.93
N PHE A 24 9.22 -40.33 3.77
CA PHE A 24 9.93 -39.66 4.85
C PHE A 24 9.44 -38.22 5.00
N MET A 25 8.81 -37.97 6.15
CA MET A 25 8.76 -36.68 6.84
C MET A 25 8.12 -35.53 6.05
N THR A 26 6.79 -35.45 6.05
CA THR A 26 6.11 -34.21 5.66
C THR A 26 6.20 -33.22 6.82
N LEU A 27 7.11 -32.25 6.73
CA LEU A 27 7.13 -31.09 7.62
C LEU A 27 5.97 -30.16 7.24
N ARG A 28 4.85 -30.24 7.96
CA ARG A 28 3.76 -29.28 7.79
C ARG A 28 3.90 -28.17 8.81
N LEU A 29 4.46 -27.05 8.37
CA LEU A 29 4.32 -25.78 9.07
C LEU A 29 2.89 -25.28 8.85
N HIS A 30 2.11 -25.20 9.92
CA HIS A 30 0.78 -24.61 9.88
C HIS A 30 0.80 -23.29 10.64
N ALA A 31 0.67 -22.19 9.91
CA ALA A 31 0.36 -20.90 10.49
C ALA A 31 -1.17 -20.76 10.53
N THR A 32 -1.76 -20.92 11.70
CA THR A 32 -3.19 -20.65 11.88
C THR A 32 -3.34 -19.23 12.44
N PRO A 33 -3.90 -18.27 11.66
CA PRO A 33 -4.19 -16.96 12.20
C PRO A 33 -5.17 -17.12 13.36
N THR A 34 -4.79 -16.60 14.53
CA THR A 34 -5.64 -16.64 15.70
C THR A 34 -6.83 -15.69 15.50
N LEU A 35 -7.92 -15.93 16.22
CA LEU A 35 -9.09 -15.06 16.17
C LEU A 35 -8.74 -13.60 16.54
N GLY A 36 -7.70 -13.41 17.38
CA GLY A 36 -7.12 -12.11 17.69
C GLY A 36 -6.52 -11.36 16.49
N PHE A 37 -5.92 -12.06 15.52
CA PHE A 37 -5.43 -11.44 14.27
C PHE A 37 -6.59 -10.82 13.47
N TYR A 38 -7.69 -11.56 13.32
CA TYR A 38 -8.87 -11.06 12.61
C TYR A 38 -9.52 -9.88 13.33
N PHE A 39 -9.65 -9.93 14.66
CA PHE A 39 -10.13 -8.80 15.44
C PHE A 39 -9.22 -7.58 15.32
N TYR A 40 -7.91 -7.77 15.30
CA TYR A 40 -6.95 -6.69 15.08
C TYR A 40 -7.15 -6.03 13.70
N MET A 41 -7.26 -6.84 12.64
CA MET A 41 -7.51 -6.34 11.28
C MET A 41 -8.84 -5.57 11.20
N ALA A 42 -9.89 -6.09 11.84
CA ALA A 42 -11.19 -5.42 11.91
C ALA A 42 -11.10 -4.10 12.70
N ALA A 43 -10.45 -4.10 13.86
CA ALA A 43 -10.25 -2.91 14.68
C ALA A 43 -9.42 -1.84 13.95
N PHE A 44 -8.39 -2.26 13.21
CA PHE A 44 -7.60 -1.36 12.37
C PHE A 44 -8.46 -0.74 11.26
N ALA A 45 -9.27 -1.54 10.57
CA ALA A 45 -10.18 -1.03 9.54
C ALA A 45 -11.20 -0.03 10.11
N VAL A 46 -11.80 -0.34 11.27
CA VAL A 46 -12.70 0.59 11.98
C VAL A 46 -11.95 1.85 12.43
N GLY A 47 -10.71 1.72 12.90
CA GLY A 47 -9.84 2.83 13.28
C GLY A 47 -9.60 3.79 12.12
N GLN A 48 -9.23 3.27 10.95
CA GLN A 48 -9.05 4.07 9.74
C GLN A 48 -10.36 4.74 9.29
N LEU A 49 -11.48 4.02 9.29
CA LEU A 49 -12.80 4.60 9.00
C LEU A 49 -13.17 5.73 9.97
N SER A 50 -12.91 5.54 11.26
CA SER A 50 -13.20 6.54 12.28
C SER A 50 -12.33 7.79 12.14
N ALA A 51 -11.05 7.64 11.79
CA ALA A 51 -10.15 8.76 11.51
C ALA A 51 -10.64 9.59 10.31
N HIS A 52 -11.07 8.93 9.23
CA HIS A 52 -11.66 9.62 8.08
C HIS A 52 -12.97 10.34 8.44
N PHE A 53 -13.82 9.70 9.24
CA PHE A 53 -15.05 10.31 9.71
C PHE A 53 -14.76 11.55 10.58
N ALA A 54 -13.81 11.45 11.52
CA ALA A 54 -13.39 12.56 12.36
C ALA A 54 -12.82 13.72 11.53
N LEU A 55 -11.98 13.43 10.54
CA LEU A 55 -11.45 14.44 9.61
C LEU A 55 -12.56 15.09 8.77
N ALA A 56 -13.53 14.30 8.30
CA ALA A 56 -14.69 14.81 7.57
C ALA A 56 -15.55 15.73 8.44
N MET A 57 -15.80 15.34 9.69
CA MET A 57 -16.53 16.14 10.69
C MET A 57 -15.78 17.43 11.03
N HIS A 58 -14.46 17.37 11.21
CA HIS A 58 -13.62 18.54 11.46
C HIS A 58 -13.69 19.54 10.29
N ARG A 59 -13.53 19.06 9.05
CA ARG A 59 -13.70 19.88 7.84
C ARG A 59 -15.12 20.47 7.74
N ALA A 60 -16.15 19.71 8.14
CA ALA A 60 -17.53 20.21 8.17
C ALA A 60 -17.73 21.29 9.26
N SER A 61 -17.13 21.12 10.44
CA SER A 61 -17.19 22.10 11.52
C SER A 61 -16.46 23.39 11.18
N GLU A 62 -15.27 23.32 10.55
CA GLU A 62 -14.55 24.52 10.11
C GLU A 62 -15.36 25.31 9.08
N ARG A 63 -16.01 24.63 8.13
CA ARG A 63 -16.92 25.27 7.16
C ARG A 63 -18.13 25.93 7.85
N ARG A 64 -18.59 25.41 8.98
CA ARG A 64 -19.70 26.01 9.76
C ARG A 64 -19.21 27.19 10.58
N ALA A 65 -18.07 27.08 11.24
CA ALA A 65 -17.44 28.14 12.01
C ALA A 65 -17.09 29.34 11.12
N TYR A 66 -16.55 29.09 9.93
CA TYR A 66 -16.33 30.12 8.91
C TYR A 66 -17.67 30.81 8.58
N ARG A 67 -18.72 30.05 8.20
CA ARG A 67 -20.04 30.64 7.91
C ARG A 67 -20.60 31.49 9.06
N LEU A 68 -20.44 31.06 10.31
CA LEU A 68 -20.94 31.79 11.48
C LEU A 68 -20.13 33.06 11.78
N ARG A 69 -18.80 33.04 11.64
CA ARG A 69 -17.97 34.26 11.83
C ARG A 69 -18.35 35.34 10.82
N TYR A 70 -18.62 34.96 9.57
CA TYR A 70 -19.06 35.90 8.54
C TYR A 70 -20.55 36.27 8.67
N ALA A 71 -21.41 35.39 9.18
CA ALA A 71 -22.80 35.69 9.47
C ALA A 71 -23.01 36.48 10.77
N GLY A 72 -22.02 36.55 11.67
CA GLY A 72 -22.08 37.30 12.94
C GLY A 72 -21.69 38.78 12.82
N GLY A 73 -20.93 39.16 11.79
CA GLY A 73 -20.63 40.57 11.46
C GLY A 73 -21.77 41.29 10.71
N ALA A 74 -22.95 40.67 10.66
CA ALA A 74 -24.06 40.90 9.75
C ALA A 74 -24.99 42.09 10.08
N LEU A 75 -24.53 43.13 10.75
CA LEU A 75 -25.34 44.36 10.85
C LEU A 75 -24.59 45.59 10.35
N TRP A 76 -23.28 45.65 10.58
CA TRP A 76 -22.48 46.77 10.10
C TRP A 76 -21.87 46.56 8.71
N ASN A 77 -21.60 45.30 8.33
CA ASN A 77 -21.00 45.00 7.03
C ASN A 77 -22.02 44.61 5.95
N LEU A 78 -23.31 44.45 6.26
CA LEU A 78 -24.28 43.84 5.33
C LEU A 78 -24.61 44.72 4.12
N ALA A 79 -24.52 46.05 4.23
CA ALA A 79 -24.69 46.96 3.08
C ALA A 79 -23.46 46.98 2.15
N ARG A 80 -22.24 46.89 2.73
CA ARG A 80 -20.97 46.85 1.97
C ARG A 80 -20.73 45.46 1.38
N HIS A 81 -21.02 44.40 2.14
CA HIS A 81 -21.01 43.01 1.69
C HIS A 81 -22.19 42.64 0.80
N ALA A 82 -23.34 43.32 0.78
CA ALA A 82 -24.37 43.05 -0.24
C ALA A 82 -23.88 43.44 -1.64
N GLN A 83 -23.02 44.47 -1.72
CA GLN A 83 -22.39 44.91 -2.96
C GLN A 83 -21.23 43.97 -3.38
N GLU A 84 -20.44 43.46 -2.43
CA GLU A 84 -19.37 42.47 -2.68
C GLU A 84 -19.91 41.04 -2.86
N MET A 85 -20.95 40.64 -2.11
CA MET A 85 -21.70 39.40 -2.35
C MET A 85 -22.49 39.46 -3.64
N GLY A 86 -22.87 40.64 -4.15
CA GLY A 86 -23.33 40.78 -5.53
C GLY A 86 -22.29 40.28 -6.54
N GLN A 87 -20.99 40.44 -6.26
CA GLN A 87 -19.91 39.89 -7.08
C GLN A 87 -19.58 38.44 -6.75
N ILE A 88 -19.58 38.01 -5.49
CA ILE A 88 -19.33 36.60 -5.11
C ILE A 88 -20.49 35.70 -5.54
N VAL A 89 -21.73 36.17 -5.46
CA VAL A 89 -22.92 35.51 -6.00
C VAL A 89 -22.90 35.56 -7.53
N ARG A 90 -22.34 36.59 -8.18
CA ARG A 90 -22.09 36.58 -9.64
C ARG A 90 -20.97 35.62 -10.04
N TYR A 91 -19.91 35.44 -9.23
CA TYR A 91 -18.88 34.41 -9.42
C TYR A 91 -19.39 33.00 -9.08
N ALA A 92 -20.37 32.87 -8.20
CA ALA A 92 -21.08 31.63 -7.92
C ALA A 92 -22.20 31.35 -8.94
N LYS A 93 -22.81 32.39 -9.54
CA LYS A 93 -23.71 32.35 -10.70
C LYS A 93 -22.96 32.23 -12.03
N ASP A 94 -21.64 32.38 -12.03
CA ASP A 94 -20.76 31.84 -13.06
C ASP A 94 -20.66 30.29 -12.93
N GLU A 95 -21.73 29.66 -12.44
CA GLU A 95 -22.28 28.37 -12.84
C GLU A 95 -22.54 28.26 -14.37
N SER A 96 -21.94 29.12 -15.20
CA SER A 96 -21.93 29.09 -16.66
C SER A 96 -21.21 27.86 -17.23
N GLY A 97 -21.26 26.72 -16.55
CA GLY A 97 -20.74 25.45 -17.05
C GLY A 97 -19.27 25.44 -17.40
N THR A 98 -18.50 26.49 -17.07
CA THR A 98 -17.13 26.66 -17.52
C THR A 98 -16.28 25.58 -16.90
N ARG A 99 -15.90 24.65 -17.76
CA ARG A 99 -15.16 23.43 -17.47
C ARG A 99 -13.72 23.80 -17.15
N LEU A 100 -13.44 24.07 -15.87
CA LEU A 100 -12.08 24.35 -15.38
C LEU A 100 -11.20 23.11 -15.49
N ARG A 101 -10.09 23.22 -16.22
CA ARG A 101 -9.02 22.21 -16.22
C ARG A 101 -8.00 22.57 -15.15
N ILE A 102 -7.69 21.61 -14.29
CA ILE A 102 -6.70 21.77 -13.23
C ILE A 102 -5.35 22.20 -13.81
N ALA A 103 -4.94 21.58 -14.92
CA ALA A 103 -3.68 21.87 -15.56
C ALA A 103 -3.53 23.34 -16.02
N ASP A 104 -4.63 24.05 -16.29
CA ASP A 104 -4.59 25.46 -16.70
C ASP A 104 -4.34 26.38 -15.51
N VAL A 105 -4.99 26.10 -14.38
CA VAL A 105 -4.77 26.83 -13.13
C VAL A 105 -3.39 26.53 -12.57
N VAL A 106 -2.96 25.27 -12.62
CA VAL A 106 -1.63 24.88 -12.16
C VAL A 106 -0.58 25.50 -13.05
N ALA A 107 -0.69 25.50 -14.38
CA ALA A 107 0.28 26.17 -15.23
C ALA A 107 0.44 27.66 -14.88
N ALA A 108 -0.63 28.35 -14.49
CA ALA A 108 -0.55 29.74 -14.03
C ALA A 108 0.16 29.90 -12.68
N HIS A 109 0.09 28.91 -11.78
CA HIS A 109 0.62 28.98 -10.40
C HIS A 109 1.98 28.27 -10.22
N SER A 110 2.21 27.13 -10.87
CA SER A 110 3.44 26.34 -10.79
C SER A 110 4.64 27.07 -11.38
N LEU A 111 4.41 28.00 -12.31
CA LEU A 111 5.43 28.91 -12.84
C LEU A 111 6.06 29.80 -11.76
N GLN A 112 5.40 30.00 -10.61
CA GLN A 112 5.96 30.78 -9.50
C GLN A 112 6.73 29.94 -8.48
N ILE A 113 6.41 28.65 -8.29
CA ILE A 113 6.96 27.87 -7.17
C ILE A 113 8.34 27.28 -7.49
N PHE A 114 8.60 26.88 -8.74
CA PHE A 114 9.79 26.09 -9.06
C PHE A 114 10.84 26.81 -9.93
N ASN A 115 10.66 28.09 -10.29
CA ASN A 115 11.52 28.86 -11.22
C ASN A 115 11.82 28.18 -12.58
N LEU A 116 11.25 26.99 -12.83
CA LEU A 116 11.41 26.20 -14.04
C LEU A 116 10.39 26.68 -15.07
N LYS A 117 10.88 27.33 -16.14
CA LYS A 117 10.09 27.75 -17.30
C LYS A 117 9.76 26.56 -18.20
N LEU A 118 8.94 25.63 -17.72
CA LEU A 118 8.43 24.53 -18.54
C LEU A 118 7.30 25.04 -19.45
N PRO A 119 7.26 24.64 -20.74
CA PRO A 119 6.15 25.00 -21.61
C PRO A 119 4.85 24.38 -21.12
N GLN A 120 3.73 25.12 -21.24
CA GLN A 120 2.42 24.73 -20.72
C GLN A 120 1.94 23.36 -21.23
N ARG A 121 2.30 22.99 -22.47
CA ARG A 121 2.00 21.67 -23.04
C ARG A 121 2.66 20.53 -22.26
N THR A 122 3.92 20.71 -21.87
CA THR A 122 4.66 19.71 -21.08
C THR A 122 4.05 19.58 -19.69
N LEU A 123 3.71 20.68 -19.02
CA LEU A 123 3.10 20.61 -17.69
C LEU A 123 1.72 19.95 -17.69
N ARG A 124 0.97 20.06 -18.80
CA ARG A 124 -0.31 19.38 -19.00
C ARG A 124 -0.14 17.86 -19.18
N LEU A 125 0.83 17.42 -19.97
CA LEU A 125 1.00 16.01 -20.36
C LEU A 125 1.92 15.21 -19.42
N LEU A 126 2.88 15.85 -18.77
CA LEU A 126 3.90 15.17 -17.99
C LEU A 126 3.32 14.39 -16.79
N PRO A 127 2.48 14.97 -15.91
CA PRO A 127 1.95 14.23 -14.77
C PRO A 127 1.15 12.96 -15.12
N PRO A 128 0.19 12.97 -16.07
CA PRO A 128 -0.53 11.75 -16.43
C PRO A 128 0.40 10.74 -17.12
N LEU A 129 1.39 11.16 -17.91
CA LEU A 129 2.38 10.23 -18.48
C LEU A 129 3.22 9.56 -17.39
N LEU A 130 3.68 10.32 -16.39
CA LEU A 130 4.42 9.78 -15.26
C LEU A 130 3.55 8.84 -14.40
N LEU A 131 2.29 9.18 -14.15
CA LEU A 131 1.36 8.29 -13.43
C LEU A 131 1.06 7.02 -14.22
N CYS A 132 0.88 7.11 -15.55
CA CYS A 132 0.72 5.93 -16.41
C CYS A 132 1.98 5.05 -16.41
N LEU A 133 3.17 5.66 -16.42
CA LEU A 133 4.43 4.93 -16.29
C LEU A 133 4.51 4.21 -14.94
N CYS A 134 4.21 4.90 -13.83
CA CYS A 134 4.17 4.28 -12.51
C CYS A 134 3.14 3.15 -12.43
N ALA A 135 1.95 3.32 -13.03
CA ALA A 135 0.95 2.27 -13.12
C ALA A 135 1.44 1.06 -13.94
N ALA A 136 2.15 1.28 -15.06
CA ALA A 136 2.74 0.19 -15.82
C ALA A 136 3.81 -0.56 -15.02
N LEU A 137 4.70 0.17 -14.33
CA LEU A 137 5.70 -0.40 -13.43
C LEU A 137 5.04 -1.15 -12.26
N HIS A 138 3.97 -0.63 -11.68
CA HIS A 138 3.24 -1.33 -10.60
C HIS A 138 2.52 -2.58 -11.10
N THR A 139 2.06 -2.58 -12.35
CA THR A 139 1.43 -3.74 -12.98
C THR A 139 2.43 -4.85 -13.27
N SER A 140 3.67 -4.52 -13.64
CA SER A 140 4.69 -5.55 -13.84
C SER A 140 5.04 -6.31 -12.56
N LEU A 141 4.83 -5.73 -11.38
CA LEU A 141 5.06 -6.37 -10.07
C LEU A 141 4.10 -7.51 -9.73
N LEU A 142 3.00 -7.66 -10.48
CA LEU A 142 2.19 -8.88 -10.38
C LEU A 142 3.00 -10.12 -10.78
N TRP A 143 3.95 -9.95 -11.70
CA TRP A 143 4.70 -11.07 -12.29
C TRP A 143 6.16 -11.04 -11.91
N LEU A 144 6.74 -9.86 -11.74
CA LEU A 144 8.14 -9.70 -11.39
C LEU A 144 8.36 -10.06 -9.91
N PRO A 145 9.26 -11.01 -9.60
CA PRO A 145 9.63 -11.31 -8.23
C PRO A 145 10.18 -10.07 -7.52
N VAL A 146 9.72 -9.84 -6.29
CA VAL A 146 10.11 -8.73 -5.44
C VAL A 146 11.05 -9.21 -4.33
N ILE A 147 10.79 -10.40 -3.81
CA ILE A 147 11.56 -11.04 -2.75
C ILE A 147 11.74 -12.51 -3.12
N SER A 148 12.85 -13.12 -2.73
CA SER A 148 13.01 -14.57 -2.77
C SER A 148 13.39 -15.10 -1.40
N PHE A 149 12.95 -16.33 -1.11
CA PHE A 149 13.36 -17.05 0.08
C PHE A 149 14.22 -18.24 -0.32
N GLU A 150 15.40 -18.33 0.27
CA GLU A 150 16.28 -19.47 0.20
C GLU A 150 16.14 -20.28 1.48
N TYR A 151 15.72 -21.54 1.35
CA TYR A 151 15.63 -22.49 2.45
C TYR A 151 16.88 -23.36 2.47
N GLY A 152 17.63 -23.34 3.56
CA GLY A 152 18.82 -24.14 3.81
C GLY A 152 18.66 -25.14 4.95
N GLY A 153 19.75 -25.83 5.27
CA GLY A 153 19.78 -26.90 6.27
C GLY A 153 18.99 -28.14 5.83
N LEU A 154 18.61 -28.99 6.79
CA LEU A 154 17.83 -30.19 6.52
C LEU A 154 16.49 -29.86 5.83
N GLY A 155 15.82 -28.80 6.26
CA GLY A 155 14.56 -28.36 5.67
C GLY A 155 14.70 -27.96 4.19
N GLY A 156 15.77 -27.24 3.83
CA GLY A 156 16.09 -26.93 2.43
C GLY A 156 16.32 -28.18 1.59
N PHE A 157 17.16 -29.09 2.10
CA PHE A 157 17.47 -30.36 1.45
C PHE A 157 16.24 -31.24 1.23
N LEU A 158 15.28 -31.25 2.17
CA LEU A 158 14.04 -32.02 2.01
C LEU A 158 13.06 -31.39 1.00
N LEU A 159 13.12 -30.06 0.82
CA LEU A 159 12.23 -29.35 -0.10
C LEU A 159 12.67 -29.50 -1.56
N ASP A 160 13.98 -29.54 -1.82
CA ASP A 160 14.52 -29.72 -3.16
C ASP A 160 15.74 -30.66 -3.14
N PRO A 161 15.60 -31.97 -2.93
CA PRO A 161 16.73 -32.91 -2.75
C PRO A 161 17.90 -32.82 -3.75
N PRO A 162 17.69 -32.55 -5.07
CA PRO A 162 18.82 -32.38 -5.98
C PRO A 162 19.64 -31.12 -5.69
N HIS A 163 19.12 -30.15 -4.92
CA HIS A 163 19.75 -28.87 -4.60
C HIS A 163 19.79 -28.69 -3.08
N VAL A 164 20.94 -28.33 -2.53
CA VAL A 164 21.03 -28.24 -1.05
C VAL A 164 20.20 -27.08 -0.50
N THR A 165 19.88 -26.10 -1.35
CA THR A 165 18.99 -24.99 -1.02
C THR A 165 17.83 -24.89 -2.01
N ALA A 166 16.64 -24.60 -1.47
CA ALA A 166 15.43 -24.39 -2.27
C ALA A 166 15.17 -22.89 -2.38
N LEU A 167 15.33 -22.32 -3.58
CA LEU A 167 15.06 -20.91 -3.87
C LEU A 167 13.61 -20.74 -4.34
N THR A 168 12.86 -19.85 -3.69
CA THR A 168 11.46 -19.58 -4.01
C THR A 168 11.22 -18.09 -4.24
N PRO A 169 11.09 -17.64 -5.50
CA PRO A 169 10.83 -16.24 -5.80
C PRO A 169 9.35 -15.88 -5.62
N PHE A 170 9.09 -14.69 -5.08
CA PHE A 170 7.76 -14.18 -4.77
C PHE A 170 7.48 -12.81 -5.41
N SER A 171 6.47 -12.76 -6.27
CA SER A 171 5.85 -11.53 -6.79
C SER A 171 4.60 -11.17 -5.95
N LEU A 172 3.98 -10.02 -6.21
CA LEU A 172 2.75 -9.65 -5.50
C LEU A 172 1.63 -10.68 -5.70
N LEU A 173 1.51 -11.24 -6.91
CA LEU A 173 0.50 -12.24 -7.21
C LEU A 173 0.86 -13.60 -6.59
N SER A 174 2.12 -14.02 -6.64
CA SER A 174 2.49 -15.33 -6.09
C SER A 174 2.39 -15.38 -4.57
N VAL A 175 2.63 -14.26 -3.86
CA VAL A 175 2.31 -14.17 -2.42
C VAL A 175 0.81 -14.36 -2.20
N ALA A 176 -0.03 -13.69 -2.99
CA ALA A 176 -1.49 -13.79 -2.85
C ALA A 176 -1.97 -15.25 -3.01
N THR A 177 -1.49 -15.94 -4.05
CA THR A 177 -1.90 -17.31 -4.37
C THR A 177 -1.25 -18.37 -3.47
N ALA A 178 -0.14 -18.04 -2.81
CA ALA A 178 0.50 -18.91 -1.82
C ALA A 178 -0.24 -18.93 -0.46
N ILE A 179 -1.04 -17.90 -0.14
CA ILE A 179 -1.75 -17.81 1.15
C ILE A 179 -2.77 -18.95 1.36
N PRO A 180 -3.72 -19.21 0.44
CA PRO A 180 -4.73 -20.25 0.66
C PRO A 180 -4.17 -21.67 0.90
N PRO A 181 -3.20 -22.18 0.12
CA PRO A 181 -2.67 -23.53 0.34
C PRO A 181 -1.78 -23.63 1.59
N ALA A 182 -1.17 -22.53 2.06
CA ALA A 182 -0.33 -22.52 3.25
C ALA A 182 -1.12 -22.69 4.57
N CYS A 183 -2.41 -22.36 4.57
CA CYS A 183 -3.26 -22.45 5.76
C CYS A 183 -4.10 -23.74 5.76
N SER A 184 -3.92 -24.60 6.77
CA SER A 184 -4.87 -25.69 7.04
C SER A 184 -6.09 -25.16 7.79
N GLY A 185 -7.31 -25.40 7.30
CA GLY A 185 -8.54 -25.11 8.05
C GLY A 185 -9.68 -24.52 7.22
N LEU A 186 -10.49 -23.65 7.86
CA LEU A 186 -11.67 -23.00 7.26
C LEU A 186 -11.30 -22.25 5.97
N ARG A 187 -11.94 -22.64 4.86
CA ARG A 187 -11.62 -22.13 3.51
C ARG A 187 -11.80 -20.63 3.32
N ALA A 188 -12.66 -19.98 4.12
CA ALA A 188 -13.03 -18.58 3.91
C ALA A 188 -11.94 -17.59 4.38
N GLY A 189 -11.26 -17.87 5.50
CA GLY A 189 -10.28 -16.95 6.10
C GLY A 189 -9.07 -16.67 5.19
N PRO A 190 -8.36 -17.70 4.71
CA PRO A 190 -7.22 -17.51 3.81
C PRO A 190 -7.59 -16.87 2.47
N ARG A 191 -8.77 -17.19 1.93
CA ARG A 191 -9.30 -16.56 0.70
C ARG A 191 -9.62 -15.08 0.90
N LEU A 192 -10.15 -14.70 2.06
CA LEU A 192 -10.32 -13.30 2.42
C LEU A 192 -8.96 -12.59 2.52
N LEU A 193 -7.94 -13.24 3.10
CA LEU A 193 -6.60 -12.66 3.19
C LEU A 193 -5.94 -12.49 1.82
N GLU A 194 -6.06 -13.47 0.93
CA GLU A 194 -5.68 -13.36 -0.49
C GLU A 194 -6.36 -12.16 -1.18
N ALA A 195 -7.69 -12.03 -1.01
CA ALA A 195 -8.45 -10.93 -1.59
C ALA A 195 -8.05 -9.56 -1.04
N LEU A 196 -7.88 -9.45 0.29
CA LEU A 196 -7.43 -8.21 0.93
C LEU A 196 -6.01 -7.85 0.51
N TRP A 197 -5.11 -8.83 0.42
CA TRP A 197 -3.75 -8.62 -0.08
C TRP A 197 -3.77 -8.01 -1.48
N LEU A 198 -4.51 -8.59 -2.43
CA LEU A 198 -4.62 -8.04 -3.79
C LEU A 198 -5.33 -6.68 -3.82
N ALA A 199 -6.36 -6.48 -2.99
CA ALA A 199 -7.08 -5.23 -2.92
C ALA A 199 -6.16 -4.08 -2.46
N PHE A 200 -5.41 -4.29 -1.39
CA PHE A 200 -4.56 -3.27 -0.77
C PHE A 200 -3.22 -3.05 -1.48
N SER A 201 -2.60 -4.12 -2.00
CA SER A 201 -1.32 -4.04 -2.69
C SER A 201 -1.44 -3.61 -4.15
N PHE A 202 -2.60 -3.84 -4.79
CA PHE A 202 -2.76 -3.64 -6.23
C PHE A 202 -3.98 -2.81 -6.61
N VAL A 203 -5.19 -3.25 -6.28
CA VAL A 203 -6.44 -2.65 -6.79
C VAL A 203 -6.60 -1.19 -6.32
N LEU A 204 -6.40 -0.92 -5.03
CA LEU A 204 -6.55 0.42 -4.46
C LEU A 204 -5.48 1.41 -4.95
N PRO A 205 -4.17 1.07 -5.00
CA PRO A 205 -3.16 1.90 -5.66
C PRO A 205 -3.50 2.22 -7.11
N MET A 206 -3.97 1.24 -7.89
CA MET A 206 -4.40 1.44 -9.28
C MET A 206 -5.59 2.39 -9.38
N LEU A 207 -6.62 2.16 -8.57
CA LEU A 207 -7.80 3.03 -8.51
C LEU A 207 -7.40 4.47 -8.18
N TRP A 208 -6.52 4.66 -7.20
CA TRP A 208 -6.02 5.98 -6.85
C TRP A 208 -5.28 6.67 -8.01
N MET A 209 -4.33 5.98 -8.66
CA MET A 209 -3.60 6.54 -9.82
C MET A 209 -4.55 6.89 -10.98
N MET A 210 -5.56 6.06 -11.24
CA MET A 210 -6.60 6.34 -12.24
C MET A 210 -7.43 7.59 -11.88
N LEU A 211 -7.86 7.72 -10.62
CA LEU A 211 -8.64 8.86 -10.15
C LEU A 211 -7.86 10.18 -10.26
N VAL A 212 -6.59 10.19 -9.85
CA VAL A 212 -5.72 11.37 -9.94
C VAL A 212 -5.44 11.74 -11.39
N THR A 213 -5.18 10.74 -12.24
CA THR A 213 -5.02 10.96 -13.69
C THR A 213 -6.28 11.57 -14.31
N THR A 214 -7.45 11.06 -13.93
CA THR A 214 -8.74 11.57 -14.41
C THR A 214 -8.99 13.00 -13.94
N LEU A 215 -8.71 13.31 -12.67
CA LEU A 215 -8.80 14.66 -12.12
C LEU A 215 -7.91 15.64 -12.92
N TRP A 216 -6.73 15.20 -13.34
CA TRP A 216 -5.78 16.03 -14.08
C TRP A 216 -6.19 16.29 -15.53
N VAL A 217 -6.59 15.23 -16.24
CA VAL A 217 -6.85 15.26 -17.69
C VAL A 217 -8.26 15.77 -18.01
N CYS A 218 -9.26 15.35 -17.24
CA CYS A 218 -10.65 15.67 -17.53
C CYS A 218 -11.05 17.04 -16.98
N PRO A 219 -11.58 17.96 -17.81
CA PRO A 219 -12.24 19.15 -17.31
C PRO A 219 -13.55 18.76 -16.60
N LEU A 220 -13.55 18.79 -15.27
CA LEU A 220 -14.70 18.42 -14.46
C LEU A 220 -15.45 19.65 -13.96
N ARG A 221 -16.74 19.49 -13.66
CA ARG A 221 -17.49 20.49 -12.92
C ARG A 221 -16.96 20.54 -11.49
N ARG A 222 -16.95 21.72 -10.86
CA ARG A 222 -16.44 21.93 -9.49
C ARG A 222 -17.00 20.94 -8.46
N LYS A 223 -18.30 20.65 -8.51
CA LYS A 223 -18.98 19.67 -7.63
C LYS A 223 -18.41 18.25 -7.83
N THR A 224 -18.28 17.81 -9.08
CA THR A 224 -17.72 16.49 -9.44
C THR A 224 -16.23 16.40 -9.09
N GLN A 225 -15.45 17.46 -9.35
CA GLN A 225 -14.03 17.51 -8.99
C GLN A 225 -13.83 17.38 -7.48
N ALA A 226 -14.64 18.06 -6.66
CA ALA A 226 -14.57 17.94 -5.20
C ALA A 226 -14.92 16.52 -4.71
N TYR A 227 -15.93 15.90 -5.31
CA TYR A 227 -16.30 14.51 -5.01
C TYR A 227 -15.18 13.54 -5.41
N MET A 228 -14.69 13.60 -6.64
CA MET A 228 -13.60 12.75 -7.13
C MET A 228 -12.32 12.94 -6.34
N LEU A 229 -11.98 14.17 -5.94
CA LEU A 229 -10.85 14.43 -5.06
C LEU A 229 -11.02 13.75 -3.70
N SER A 230 -12.23 13.76 -3.14
CA SER A 230 -12.51 13.07 -1.87
C SER A 230 -12.39 11.55 -2.01
N VAL A 231 -12.87 10.97 -3.12
CA VAL A 231 -12.71 9.54 -3.42
C VAL A 231 -11.25 9.18 -3.65
N ALA A 232 -10.48 10.04 -4.33
CA ALA A 232 -9.04 9.85 -4.53
C ALA A 232 -8.27 9.89 -3.19
N GLU A 233 -8.60 10.83 -2.30
CA GLU A 233 -8.02 10.89 -0.96
C GLU A 233 -8.34 9.64 -0.13
N ALA A 234 -9.57 9.13 -0.22
CA ALA A 234 -9.96 7.88 0.42
C ALA A 234 -9.21 6.69 -0.18
N ALA A 235 -9.16 6.56 -1.50
CA ALA A 235 -8.42 5.48 -2.17
C ALA A 235 -6.93 5.49 -1.80
N TYR A 236 -6.30 6.67 -1.72
CA TYR A 236 -4.92 6.81 -1.28
C TYR A 236 -4.70 6.36 0.16
N ALA A 237 -5.58 6.76 1.08
CA ALA A 237 -5.46 6.38 2.49
C ALA A 237 -5.66 4.88 2.74
N TRP A 238 -6.41 4.22 1.86
CA TRP A 238 -6.59 2.77 1.90
C TRP A 238 -5.53 2.03 1.08
N ALA A 239 -4.84 2.70 0.15
CA ALA A 239 -3.74 2.11 -0.58
C ALA A 239 -2.57 1.89 0.38
N ALA A 240 -2.34 0.65 0.79
CA ALA A 240 -1.26 0.29 1.71
C ALA A 240 0.12 0.25 1.03
N HIS A 241 0.33 1.08 0.00
CA HIS A 241 1.50 0.97 -0.88
C HIS A 241 2.79 1.38 -0.18
N ASP A 242 2.72 2.46 0.61
CA ASP A 242 3.81 2.95 1.46
C ASP A 242 4.12 2.01 2.62
N VAL A 243 3.09 1.47 3.27
CA VAL A 243 3.23 0.47 4.33
C VAL A 243 3.85 -0.81 3.78
N LEU A 244 3.40 -1.27 2.61
CA LEU A 244 3.94 -2.43 1.94
C LEU A 244 5.39 -2.21 1.50
N LEU A 245 5.74 -1.01 1.03
CA LEU A 245 7.13 -0.61 0.75
C LEU A 245 8.02 -0.78 1.97
N VAL A 246 7.64 -0.20 3.10
CA VAL A 246 8.42 -0.33 4.34
C VAL A 246 8.50 -1.79 4.77
N THR A 247 7.40 -2.53 4.68
CA THR A 247 7.35 -3.95 5.06
C THR A 247 8.31 -4.78 4.20
N ILE A 248 8.28 -4.61 2.88
CA ILE A 248 9.15 -5.34 1.95
C ILE A 248 10.61 -4.99 2.17
N LEU A 249 10.95 -3.74 2.49
CA LEU A 249 12.35 -3.35 2.73
C LEU A 249 12.89 -3.78 4.11
N VAL A 250 12.04 -3.85 5.13
CA VAL A 250 12.47 -4.09 6.51
C VAL A 250 12.33 -5.55 6.92
N ALA A 251 11.31 -6.25 6.42
CA ALA A 251 11.02 -7.62 6.84
C ALA A 251 12.11 -8.64 6.44
N PRO A 252 12.66 -8.64 5.20
CA PRO A 252 13.59 -9.69 4.76
C PRO A 252 14.85 -9.76 5.63
N PRO A 253 15.55 -8.65 5.95
CA PRO A 253 16.71 -8.70 6.83
C PRO A 253 16.41 -9.20 8.25
N GLN A 254 15.18 -9.02 8.75
CA GLN A 254 14.78 -9.42 10.10
C GLN A 254 14.29 -10.86 10.17
N LEU A 255 13.85 -11.42 9.04
CA LEU A 255 13.21 -12.72 8.99
C LEU A 255 14.12 -13.88 9.42
N PRO A 256 15.41 -13.96 9.04
CA PRO A 256 16.31 -15.03 9.47
C PRO A 256 16.46 -15.09 11.00
N GLN A 257 16.63 -13.93 11.64
CA GLN A 257 16.75 -13.83 13.11
C GLN A 257 15.47 -14.29 13.81
N TYR A 258 14.32 -13.94 13.24
CA TYR A 258 13.02 -14.36 13.77
C TYR A 258 12.81 -15.87 13.65
N PHE A 259 13.10 -16.47 12.49
CA PHE A 259 13.03 -17.93 12.31
C PHE A 259 14.01 -18.67 13.21
N GLN A 260 15.24 -18.17 13.36
CA GLN A 260 16.22 -18.75 14.26
C GLN A 260 15.71 -18.75 15.71
N HIS A 261 15.08 -17.66 16.17
CA HIS A 261 14.49 -17.59 17.50
C HIS A 261 13.33 -18.57 17.68
N LEU A 262 12.40 -18.62 16.71
CA LEU A 262 11.27 -19.55 16.75
C LEU A 262 11.70 -21.01 16.81
N LEU A 263 12.72 -21.36 16.03
CA LEU A 263 13.17 -22.75 15.88
C LEU A 263 14.27 -23.14 16.87
N SER A 264 14.91 -22.18 17.54
CA SER A 264 16.05 -22.41 18.43
C SER A 264 15.80 -23.51 19.46
N ARG A 265 14.61 -23.55 20.07
CA ARG A 265 14.29 -24.52 21.14
C ARG A 265 14.09 -25.93 20.59
N ASP A 266 13.37 -26.05 19.48
CA ASP A 266 12.98 -27.34 18.92
C ASP A 266 14.10 -27.97 18.08
N CYS A 267 14.91 -27.14 17.41
CA CYS A 267 16.00 -27.61 16.55
C CYS A 267 17.35 -27.75 17.28
N ALA A 268 17.55 -27.16 18.47
CA ALA A 268 18.80 -27.27 19.21
C ALA A 268 19.27 -28.72 19.47
N PRO A 269 18.40 -29.68 19.82
CA PRO A 269 18.81 -31.08 20.00
C PRO A 269 19.14 -31.80 18.68
N ILE A 270 18.60 -31.30 17.55
CA ILE A 270 18.71 -31.95 16.23
C ILE A 270 20.00 -31.57 15.53
N ASN A 271 20.47 -30.31 15.67
CA ASN A 271 21.65 -29.83 14.96
C ASN A 271 22.92 -30.67 15.21
N PRO A 272 23.26 -31.12 16.44
CA PRO A 272 24.43 -31.98 16.66
C PRO A 272 24.30 -33.35 15.98
N ILE A 273 23.08 -33.89 15.89
CA ILE A 273 22.81 -35.15 15.18
C ILE A 273 23.01 -34.94 13.68
N LEU A 274 22.54 -33.80 13.14
CA LEU A 274 22.75 -33.46 11.73
C LEU A 274 24.23 -33.30 11.40
N ASP A 275 24.99 -32.65 12.25
CA ASP A 275 26.44 -32.51 12.07
C ASP A 275 27.13 -33.89 12.06
N GLN A 276 26.78 -34.76 13.01
CA GLN A 276 27.38 -36.09 13.13
C GLN A 276 27.06 -37.01 11.95
N TYR A 277 25.82 -37.02 11.46
CA TYR A 277 25.37 -37.98 10.45
C TYR A 277 25.32 -37.43 9.03
N PHE A 278 25.29 -36.11 8.85
CA PHE A 278 25.13 -35.48 7.53
C PHE A 278 26.18 -34.41 7.23
N GLY A 279 27.09 -34.11 8.17
CA GLY A 279 28.16 -33.12 7.96
C GLY A 279 29.15 -33.46 6.84
N TYR A 280 29.12 -34.68 6.31
CA TYR A 280 29.93 -35.08 5.15
C TYR A 280 29.30 -34.67 3.80
N ILE A 281 28.03 -34.24 3.77
CA ILE A 281 27.34 -33.84 2.53
C ILE A 281 27.79 -32.42 2.16
N PRO A 282 28.47 -32.23 1.02
CA PRO A 282 28.96 -30.92 0.63
C PRO A 282 27.81 -29.94 0.40
N GLY A 283 27.88 -28.77 1.04
CA GLY A 283 26.88 -27.70 0.94
C GLY A 283 25.73 -27.80 1.93
N LEU A 284 25.58 -28.92 2.66
CA LEU A 284 24.52 -29.06 3.66
C LEU A 284 24.95 -28.41 4.97
N GLU A 285 24.27 -27.32 5.32
CA GLU A 285 24.43 -26.74 6.66
C GLU A 285 23.90 -27.73 7.71
N PRO A 286 24.64 -28.01 8.80
CA PRO A 286 24.21 -28.89 9.88
C PRO A 286 23.17 -28.21 10.79
N THR A 287 22.19 -27.56 10.16
CA THR A 287 21.09 -26.86 10.79
C THR A 287 19.77 -27.51 10.38
N CYS A 288 18.84 -27.56 11.31
CA CYS A 288 17.49 -28.07 11.12
C CYS A 288 16.73 -27.35 10.00
N LEU A 289 16.75 -26.02 10.00
CA LEU A 289 16.21 -25.17 8.95
C LEU A 289 16.91 -23.82 9.01
N SER A 290 17.40 -23.36 7.87
CA SER A 290 17.90 -22.00 7.67
C SER A 290 16.98 -21.31 6.67
N VAL A 291 16.64 -20.04 6.89
CA VAL A 291 15.81 -19.25 5.96
C VAL A 291 16.55 -17.96 5.69
N HIS A 292 16.88 -17.71 4.43
CA HIS A 292 17.48 -16.48 3.96
C HIS A 292 16.50 -15.79 3.02
N ALA A 293 16.50 -14.46 3.04
CA ALA A 293 15.54 -13.67 2.29
C ALA A 293 16.30 -12.57 1.54
N ASP A 294 16.20 -12.60 0.22
CA ASP A 294 16.93 -11.69 -0.65
C ASP A 294 15.98 -10.83 -1.48
N PHE A 295 16.48 -9.67 -1.89
CA PHE A 295 15.76 -8.75 -2.75
C PHE A 295 15.93 -9.13 -4.20
N GLU A 296 14.82 -9.27 -4.90
CA GLU A 296 14.80 -9.49 -6.34
C GLU A 296 14.75 -8.15 -7.08
N PRO A 297 15.06 -8.09 -8.39
CA PRO A 297 15.00 -6.86 -9.18
C PRO A 297 13.64 -6.13 -9.10
N GLY A 298 12.55 -6.85 -8.85
CA GLY A 298 11.23 -6.26 -8.63
C GLY A 298 11.14 -5.38 -7.39
N ALA A 299 12.01 -5.54 -6.38
CA ALA A 299 12.08 -4.63 -5.24
C ALA A 299 12.43 -3.20 -5.67
N ALA A 300 13.41 -3.04 -6.57
CA ALA A 300 13.78 -1.72 -7.09
C ALA A 300 12.64 -1.10 -7.91
N VAL A 301 11.97 -1.92 -8.74
CA VAL A 301 10.79 -1.48 -9.52
C VAL A 301 9.65 -1.07 -8.59
N PHE A 302 9.43 -1.80 -7.51
CA PHE A 302 8.43 -1.48 -6.49
C PHE A 302 8.74 -0.14 -5.83
N VAL A 303 9.95 0.03 -5.29
CA VAL A 303 10.42 1.30 -4.69
C VAL A 303 10.21 2.49 -5.65
N ALA A 304 10.67 2.36 -6.89
CA ALA A 304 10.55 3.42 -7.89
C ALA A 304 9.10 3.76 -8.21
N SER A 305 8.25 2.74 -8.39
CA SER A 305 6.82 2.90 -8.65
C SER A 305 6.09 3.55 -7.47
N THR A 306 6.34 3.10 -6.23
CA THR A 306 5.72 3.63 -5.01
C THR A 306 6.09 5.08 -4.78
N ILE A 307 7.38 5.41 -4.80
CA ILE A 307 7.86 6.76 -4.52
C ILE A 307 7.44 7.70 -5.66
N GLY A 308 7.61 7.27 -6.91
CA GLY A 308 7.24 8.06 -8.10
C GLY A 308 5.75 8.39 -8.12
N SER A 309 4.89 7.37 -7.96
CA SER A 309 3.44 7.57 -7.91
C SER A 309 3.04 8.45 -6.72
N SER A 310 3.63 8.26 -5.53
CA SER A 310 3.36 9.07 -4.34
C SER A 310 3.69 10.55 -4.54
N ILE A 311 4.88 10.88 -5.05
CA ILE A 311 5.30 12.27 -5.29
C ILE A 311 4.38 12.93 -6.32
N VAL A 312 4.20 12.31 -7.48
CA VAL A 312 3.39 12.87 -8.57
C VAL A 312 1.93 12.97 -8.17
N GLY A 313 1.39 11.93 -7.54
CA GLY A 313 0.01 11.86 -7.09
C GLY A 313 -0.32 12.90 -6.01
N LEU A 314 0.55 13.09 -5.02
CA LEU A 314 0.40 14.12 -3.99
C LEU A 314 0.49 15.53 -4.58
N ALA A 315 1.42 15.76 -5.52
CA ALA A 315 1.53 17.04 -6.22
C ALA A 315 0.24 17.35 -6.99
N CYS A 316 -0.27 16.38 -7.77
CA CYS A 316 -1.53 16.51 -8.51
C CYS A 316 -2.73 16.75 -7.59
N THR A 317 -2.80 16.04 -6.45
CA THR A 317 -3.88 16.18 -5.47
C THR A 317 -3.86 17.56 -4.81
N ARG A 318 -2.67 18.07 -4.43
CA ARG A 318 -2.50 19.42 -3.89
C ARG A 318 -2.90 20.49 -4.89
N ALA A 319 -2.48 20.33 -6.14
CA ALA A 319 -2.88 21.17 -7.26
C ALA A 319 -4.41 21.15 -7.46
N ALA A 320 -5.02 19.97 -7.46
CA ALA A 320 -6.47 19.84 -7.58
C ALA A 320 -7.21 20.54 -6.44
N ARG A 321 -6.66 20.49 -5.22
CA ARG A 321 -7.22 21.14 -4.05
C ARG A 321 -7.14 22.66 -4.13
N SER A 322 -6.02 23.23 -4.60
CA SER A 322 -5.86 24.69 -4.69
C SER A 322 -6.87 25.34 -5.64
N VAL A 323 -7.31 24.63 -6.69
CA VAL A 323 -8.39 25.08 -7.59
C VAL A 323 -9.74 25.16 -6.88
N LEU A 324 -9.98 24.31 -5.87
CA LEU A 324 -11.27 24.25 -5.18
C LEU A 324 -11.41 25.28 -4.06
N VAL A 325 -10.30 25.78 -3.51
CA VAL A 325 -10.29 26.80 -2.46
C VAL A 325 -10.81 28.12 -3.03
N PRO A 326 -11.90 28.71 -2.49
CA PRO A 326 -12.36 30.03 -2.91
C PRO A 326 -11.28 31.08 -2.62
N ARG A 327 -10.97 31.95 -3.59
CA ARG A 327 -10.10 33.12 -3.32
C ARG A 327 -10.89 34.12 -2.49
N VAL A 328 -10.33 34.51 -1.34
CA VAL A 328 -10.79 35.69 -0.61
C VAL A 328 -10.28 36.90 -1.42
N PRO A 329 -11.15 37.83 -1.84
CA PRO A 329 -10.68 39.05 -2.50
C PRO A 329 -9.83 39.85 -1.50
N ASP A 330 -8.62 40.25 -1.91
CA ASP A 330 -7.71 41.06 -1.08
C ASP A 330 -8.40 42.38 -0.73
N SER A 331 -8.58 42.63 0.56
CA SER A 331 -9.22 43.84 1.10
C SER A 331 -8.38 45.11 0.98
N ASP A 332 -7.15 45.00 0.49
CA ASP A 332 -6.11 46.03 0.65
C ASP A 332 -5.88 46.87 -0.63
N ALA A 333 -6.88 46.92 -1.51
CA ALA A 333 -6.88 47.81 -2.68
C ALA A 333 -7.72 49.10 -2.47
N GLN A 334 -7.81 49.58 -1.22
CA GLN A 334 -8.38 50.89 -0.88
C GLN A 334 -7.33 51.80 -0.23
#